data_AF-A0A9D8N2R2-F1
#
_entry.id   AF-A0A9D8N2R2-F1
#
_cell.length_a   1.000
_cell.length_b   1.000
_cell.length_c   1.000
_cell.angle_alpha   90.00
_cell.angle_beta   90.00
_cell.angle_gamma   90.00
#
_symmetry.space_group_name_H-M   'P 1'
#
loop_
_entity.id
_entity.type
_entity.pdbx_description
1 polymer ?
#
loop_
_entity_poly.entity_id
_entity_poly.type
_entity_poly.pdbx_seq_one_letter_code
_entity_poly.pdbx_strand_id
1 'polypeptide(L)'
;MKKILALMALVISLPAMAQSMYDGKSCQDWKNEFDLEVDKLKSEINILKKEYKLSSDASTKDKLIQKTAELKKAQNNLKVAKKAADFEKKGESNFNKAQDKSVKLQSQHAKESEKLSKMQSKATKAEADVSKAEQNLQKAKQKLQNIKSEIESTQKNMENLKEENEQTKDDINKAKNFREEAKKMLIDGIRR
;
A
#
# COMPACT_ATOMS: atom_id res chain seq x y z
N MET A 1 16.23 17.23 13.15
CA MET A 1 17.14 18.29 12.66
C MET A 1 18.10 18.84 13.72
N LYS A 2 17.65 19.24 14.93
CA LYS A 2 18.54 19.85 15.96
C LYS A 2 19.78 19.00 16.36
N LYS A 3 19.71 17.67 16.32
CA LYS A 3 20.85 16.78 16.64
C LYS A 3 21.91 16.66 15.53
N ILE A 4 21.52 16.83 14.27
CA ILE A 4 22.45 16.82 13.12
C ILE A 4 23.24 18.14 13.08
N LEU A 5 22.57 19.25 13.39
CA LEU A 5 23.20 20.56 13.57
C LEU A 5 24.24 20.56 14.71
N ALA A 6 23.98 19.84 15.81
CA ALA A 6 24.93 19.73 16.92
C ALA A 6 26.21 18.93 16.54
N LEU A 7 26.09 17.93 15.66
CA LEU A 7 27.22 17.17 15.12
C LEU A 7 28.09 18.05 14.21
N MET A 8 27.48 18.83 13.32
CA MET A 8 28.22 19.80 12.50
C MET A 8 28.90 20.90 13.34
N ALA A 9 28.24 21.40 14.38
CA ALA A 9 28.81 22.42 15.26
C ALA A 9 30.03 21.91 16.06
N LEU A 10 30.09 20.62 16.38
CA LEU A 10 31.22 20.03 17.10
C LEU A 10 32.43 19.81 16.18
N VAL A 11 32.19 19.51 14.90
CA VAL A 11 33.20 19.38 13.84
C VAL A 11 33.86 20.74 13.51
N ILE A 12 33.13 21.85 13.62
CA ILE A 12 33.66 23.20 13.32
C ILE A 12 34.65 23.72 14.38
N SER A 13 34.67 23.16 15.59
CA SER A 13 35.52 23.68 16.68
C SER A 13 36.97 23.16 16.69
N LEU A 14 37.32 22.22 15.80
CA LEU A 14 38.67 21.65 15.69
C LEU A 14 39.14 21.61 14.22
N PRO A 15 40.07 22.50 13.82
CA PRO A 15 40.61 22.56 12.46
C PRO A 15 41.17 21.21 11.97
N ALA A 16 41.77 20.43 12.88
CA ALA A 16 42.36 19.13 12.57
C ALA A 16 41.32 18.06 12.19
N MET A 17 40.12 18.08 12.79
CA MET A 17 39.06 17.12 12.42
C MET A 17 38.37 17.52 11.10
N ALA A 18 38.27 18.81 10.80
CA ALA A 18 37.67 19.30 9.56
C ALA A 18 38.51 18.98 8.31
N GLN A 19 39.85 19.00 8.40
CA GLN A 19 40.73 18.55 7.31
C GLN A 19 40.70 17.02 7.11
N SER A 20 40.51 16.25 8.18
CA SER A 20 40.58 14.78 8.14
C SER A 20 39.37 14.06 7.56
N MET A 21 38.24 14.74 7.33
CA MET A 21 37.11 14.12 6.62
C MET A 21 37.49 13.69 5.19
N TYR A 22 38.58 14.25 4.64
CA TYR A 22 39.13 13.86 3.35
C TYR A 22 40.05 12.62 3.41
N ASP A 23 40.50 12.21 4.61
CA ASP A 23 41.47 11.12 4.79
C ASP A 23 40.81 9.76 5.08
N GLY A 24 39.47 9.71 5.17
CA GLY A 24 38.71 8.46 5.36
C GLY A 24 38.82 7.82 6.75
N LYS A 25 39.47 8.46 7.72
CA LYS A 25 39.55 7.96 9.12
C LYS A 25 38.21 8.09 9.83
N SER A 26 37.79 7.03 10.53
CA SER A 26 36.60 7.04 11.39
C SER A 26 36.85 7.79 12.70
N CYS A 27 35.79 8.17 13.45
CA CYS A 27 35.98 8.79 14.76
C CYS A 27 36.67 7.82 15.74
N GLN A 28 36.53 6.51 15.52
CA GLN A 28 37.21 5.48 16.29
C GLN A 28 38.72 5.49 16.03
N ASP A 29 39.15 5.71 14.78
CA ASP A 29 40.57 5.80 14.43
C ASP A 29 41.21 7.02 15.08
N TRP A 30 40.53 8.17 15.02
CA TRP A 30 40.95 9.40 15.72
C TRP A 30 41.06 9.22 17.23
N LYS A 31 40.08 8.54 17.84
CA LYS A 31 40.13 8.23 19.26
C LYS A 31 41.38 7.41 19.59
N ASN A 32 41.70 6.39 18.80
CA ASN A 32 42.86 5.53 19.02
C ASN A 32 44.18 6.31 18.85
N GLU A 33 44.26 7.18 17.84
CA GLU A 33 45.43 8.04 17.60
C GLU A 33 45.67 9.03 18.74
N PHE A 34 44.63 9.70 19.24
CA PHE A 34 44.76 10.59 20.39
C PHE A 34 45.03 9.84 21.70
N ASP A 35 44.50 8.62 21.89
CA ASP A 35 44.85 7.78 23.04
C ASP A 35 46.37 7.49 23.02
N LEU A 36 46.94 7.15 21.85
CA LEU A 36 48.39 6.93 21.66
C LEU A 36 49.23 8.19 21.88
N GLU A 37 48.81 9.34 21.34
CA GLU A 37 49.52 10.62 21.50
C GLU A 37 49.58 11.05 22.97
N VAL A 38 48.47 10.91 23.70
CA VAL A 38 48.40 11.20 25.13
C VAL A 38 49.38 10.33 25.92
N ASP A 39 49.47 9.03 25.61
CA ASP A 39 50.37 8.12 26.32
C ASP A 39 51.83 8.38 25.99
N LYS A 40 52.14 8.71 24.73
CA LYS A 40 53.48 9.17 24.33
C LYS A 40 53.88 10.44 25.09
N LEU A 41 53.04 11.47 25.11
CA LEU A 41 53.34 12.73 25.81
C LEU A 41 53.52 12.54 27.32
N LYS A 42 52.73 11.66 27.96
CA LYS A 42 52.95 11.31 29.38
C LYS A 42 54.32 10.69 29.60
N SER A 43 54.77 9.81 28.70
CA SER A 43 56.08 9.16 28.80
C SER A 43 57.23 10.19 28.65
N GLU A 44 57.13 11.09 27.66
CA GLU A 44 58.10 12.18 27.44
C GLU A 44 58.19 13.11 28.64
N ILE A 45 57.04 13.53 29.20
CA ILE A 45 56.98 14.36 30.41
C ILE A 45 57.64 13.66 31.61
N ASN A 46 57.43 12.35 31.77
CA ASN A 46 58.05 11.60 32.86
C ASN A 46 59.58 11.52 32.73
N ILE A 47 60.10 11.41 31.50
CA ILE A 47 61.54 11.47 31.23
C ILE A 47 62.08 12.86 31.54
N LEU A 48 61.48 13.92 30.99
CA LEU A 48 61.88 15.32 31.23
C LEU A 48 61.84 15.69 32.72
N LYS A 49 60.86 15.18 33.48
CA LYS A 49 60.80 15.35 34.94
C LYS A 49 62.00 14.72 35.66
N LYS A 50 62.52 13.59 35.18
CA LYS A 50 63.72 12.96 35.74
C LYS A 50 64.97 13.75 35.36
N GLU A 51 65.08 14.18 34.11
CA GLU A 51 66.21 14.99 33.61
C GLU A 51 66.31 16.34 34.32
N TYR A 52 65.20 17.06 34.46
CA TYR A 52 65.18 18.34 35.18
C TYR A 52 65.62 18.21 36.64
N LYS A 53 65.30 17.09 37.31
CA LYS A 53 65.77 16.81 38.68
C LYS A 53 67.29 16.64 38.77
N LEU A 54 67.93 16.16 37.69
CA LEU A 54 69.37 15.91 37.64
C LEU A 54 70.15 17.15 37.20
N SER A 55 69.64 17.87 36.20
CA SER A 55 70.33 18.97 35.53
C SER A 55 69.97 20.35 36.10
N SER A 56 68.72 20.55 36.51
CA SER A 56 68.15 21.85 36.93
C SER A 56 68.35 23.00 35.94
N ASP A 57 68.59 22.72 34.65
CA ASP A 57 68.78 23.74 33.64
C ASP A 57 67.44 24.37 33.17
N ALA A 58 67.49 25.63 32.75
CA ALA A 58 66.31 26.36 32.31
C ALA A 58 65.67 25.77 31.04
N SER A 59 66.47 25.16 30.15
CA SER A 59 65.97 24.61 28.88
C SER A 59 65.09 23.37 29.10
N THR A 60 65.47 22.46 29.99
CA THR A 60 64.64 21.30 30.35
C THR A 60 63.34 21.71 31.04
N LYS A 61 63.36 22.79 31.84
CA LYS A 61 62.16 23.38 32.43
C LYS A 61 61.18 23.89 31.38
N ASP A 62 61.67 24.62 30.37
CA ASP A 62 60.83 25.17 29.30
C ASP A 62 60.22 24.06 28.45
N LYS A 63 61.02 23.04 28.09
CA LYS A 63 60.52 21.83 27.39
C LYS A 63 59.44 21.12 28.20
N LEU A 64 59.61 21.00 29.51
CA LEU A 64 58.62 20.39 30.39
C LEU A 64 57.30 21.18 30.41
N ILE A 65 57.36 22.52 30.47
CA ILE A 65 56.18 23.39 30.41
C ILE A 65 55.47 23.23 29.06
N GLN A 66 56.23 23.28 27.96
CA GLN A 66 55.69 23.12 26.61
C GLN A 66 54.99 21.76 26.45
N LYS A 67 55.66 20.67 26.83
CA LYS A 67 55.10 19.32 26.74
C LYS A 67 53.88 19.13 27.63
N THR A 68 53.86 19.76 28.80
CA THR A 68 52.67 19.75 29.67
C THR A 68 51.49 20.48 29.03
N ALA A 69 51.72 21.57 28.29
CA ALA A 69 50.68 22.25 27.53
C ALA A 69 50.18 21.40 26.34
N GLU A 70 51.09 20.73 25.62
CA GLU A 70 50.76 19.76 24.56
C GLU A 70 49.89 18.62 25.11
N LEU A 71 50.26 18.04 26.26
CA LEU A 71 49.46 16.99 26.91
C LEU A 71 48.03 17.47 27.22
N LYS A 72 47.87 18.69 27.75
CA LYS A 72 46.53 19.25 28.01
C LYS A 72 45.71 19.40 26.73
N LYS A 73 46.33 19.83 25.63
CA LYS A 73 45.67 19.92 24.32
C LYS A 73 45.26 18.53 23.81
N ALA A 74 46.17 17.56 23.84
CA ALA A 74 45.90 16.18 23.41
C ALA A 74 44.78 15.52 24.24
N GLN A 75 44.75 15.75 25.56
CA GLN A 75 43.67 15.27 26.43
C GLN A 75 42.30 15.86 26.08
N ASN A 76 42.24 17.15 25.72
CA ASN A 76 41.01 17.78 25.26
C ASN A 76 40.55 17.18 23.92
N ASN A 77 41.47 17.00 22.97
CA ASN A 77 41.18 16.36 21.68
C ASN A 77 40.65 14.94 21.87
N LEU A 78 41.30 14.14 22.72
CA LEU A 78 40.87 12.79 23.06
C LEU A 78 39.45 12.76 23.64
N LYS A 79 39.11 13.70 24.52
CA LYS A 79 37.76 13.82 25.10
C LYS A 79 36.72 14.11 24.04
N VAL A 80 37.04 14.96 23.07
CA VAL A 80 36.16 15.27 21.93
C VAL A 80 36.01 14.05 21.02
N ALA A 81 37.11 13.39 20.66
CA ALA A 81 37.10 12.21 19.81
C ALA A 81 36.30 11.05 20.43
N LYS A 82 36.42 10.83 21.75
CA LYS A 82 35.59 9.86 22.48
C LYS A 82 34.09 10.13 22.33
N LYS A 83 33.68 11.39 22.53
CA LYS A 83 32.27 11.78 22.33
C LYS A 83 31.83 11.60 20.88
N ALA A 84 32.68 11.96 19.91
CA ALA A 84 32.36 11.81 18.50
C ALA A 84 32.15 10.32 18.13
N ALA A 85 33.02 9.43 18.58
CA ALA A 85 32.88 7.98 18.37
C ALA A 85 31.58 7.42 18.98
N ASP A 86 31.21 7.86 20.19
CA ASP A 86 29.93 7.46 20.80
C ASP A 86 28.72 7.93 19.99
N PHE A 87 28.79 9.14 19.43
CA PHE A 87 27.73 9.68 18.57
C PHE A 87 27.64 8.95 17.23
N GLU A 88 28.77 8.62 16.61
CA GLU A 88 28.84 7.84 15.36
C GLU A 88 28.19 6.48 15.54
N LYS A 89 28.61 5.71 16.56
CA LYS A 89 28.04 4.40 16.89
C LYS A 89 26.54 4.46 17.15
N LYS A 90 26.07 5.49 17.86
CA LYS A 90 24.63 5.69 18.11
C LYS A 90 23.88 6.10 16.84
N GLY A 91 24.49 6.91 15.99
CA GLY A 91 23.97 7.31 14.69
C GLY A 91 23.75 6.09 13.80
N GLU A 92 24.76 5.25 13.66
CA GLU A 92 24.73 4.04 12.84
C GLU A 92 23.69 3.03 13.35
N SER A 93 23.61 2.79 14.66
CA SER A 93 22.56 1.93 15.23
C SER A 93 21.14 2.43 14.92
N ASN A 94 20.91 3.74 14.99
CA ASN A 94 19.61 4.33 14.67
C ASN A 94 19.32 4.30 13.16
N PHE A 95 20.35 4.50 12.33
CA PHE A 95 20.24 4.40 10.88
C PHE A 95 19.85 2.99 10.46
N ASN A 96 20.54 1.97 10.95
CA ASN A 96 20.24 0.56 10.63
C ASN A 96 18.79 0.21 11.06
N LYS A 97 18.36 0.63 12.25
CA LYS A 97 16.97 0.45 12.70
C LYS A 97 15.95 1.16 11.80
N ALA A 98 16.29 2.34 11.29
CA ALA A 98 15.43 3.08 10.37
C ALA A 98 15.37 2.38 9.00
N GLN A 99 16.51 1.88 8.52
CA GLN A 99 16.62 1.11 7.29
C GLN A 99 15.79 -0.17 7.36
N ASP A 100 15.91 -0.96 8.44
CA ASP A 100 15.12 -2.18 8.66
C ASP A 100 13.61 -1.91 8.64
N LYS A 101 13.18 -0.83 9.31
CA LYS A 101 11.78 -0.40 9.30
C LYS A 101 11.32 0.01 7.89
N SER A 102 12.16 0.72 7.15
CA SER A 102 11.88 1.11 5.77
C SER A 102 11.65 -0.10 4.87
N VAL A 103 12.56 -1.09 4.93
CA VAL A 103 12.44 -2.35 4.18
C VAL A 103 11.15 -3.10 4.54
N LYS A 104 10.81 -3.15 5.83
CA LYS A 104 9.57 -3.81 6.30
C LYS A 104 8.32 -3.12 5.77
N LEU A 105 8.27 -1.79 5.81
CA LEU A 105 7.14 -1.00 5.27
C LEU A 105 7.01 -1.18 3.76
N GLN A 106 8.12 -1.22 3.03
CA GLN A 106 8.12 -1.45 1.59
C GLN A 106 7.53 -2.83 1.22
N SER A 107 7.88 -3.87 1.99
CA SER A 107 7.31 -5.21 1.84
C SER A 107 5.81 -5.24 2.15
N GLN A 108 5.36 -4.52 3.17
CA GLN A 108 3.93 -4.42 3.51
C GLN A 108 3.15 -3.70 2.41
N HIS A 109 3.66 -2.58 1.93
CA HIS A 109 3.06 -1.82 0.84
C HIS A 109 2.91 -2.66 -0.44
N ALA A 110 3.93 -3.45 -0.80
CA ALA A 110 3.84 -4.36 -1.96
C ALA A 110 2.71 -5.40 -1.80
N LYS A 111 2.58 -6.01 -0.62
CA LYS A 111 1.50 -6.99 -0.33
C LYS A 111 0.11 -6.35 -0.37
N GLU A 112 -0.04 -5.14 0.16
CA GLU A 112 -1.31 -4.42 0.13
C GLU A 112 -1.70 -4.00 -1.29
N SER A 113 -0.72 -3.55 -2.08
CA SER A 113 -0.92 -3.22 -3.50
C SER A 113 -1.39 -4.45 -4.31
N GLU A 114 -0.77 -5.61 -4.09
CA GLU A 114 -1.20 -6.86 -4.75
C GLU A 114 -2.64 -7.26 -4.36
N LYS A 115 -2.98 -7.14 -3.07
CA LYS A 115 -4.35 -7.41 -2.59
C LYS A 115 -5.37 -6.47 -3.25
N LEU A 116 -5.04 -5.17 -3.33
CA LEU A 116 -5.91 -4.18 -3.93
C LEU A 116 -6.15 -4.48 -5.43
N SER A 117 -5.10 -4.84 -6.16
CA SER A 117 -5.22 -5.24 -7.57
C SER A 117 -6.13 -6.45 -7.76
N LYS A 118 -6.00 -7.48 -6.91
CA LYS A 118 -6.89 -8.66 -6.92
C LYS A 118 -8.35 -8.29 -6.61
N MET A 119 -8.57 -7.38 -5.66
CA MET A 119 -9.92 -6.91 -5.33
C MET A 119 -10.53 -6.13 -6.49
N GLN A 120 -9.77 -5.26 -7.14
CA GLN A 120 -10.22 -4.49 -8.30
C GLN A 120 -10.63 -5.41 -9.45
N SER A 121 -9.82 -6.42 -9.77
CA SER A 121 -10.16 -7.42 -10.79
C SER A 121 -11.46 -8.18 -10.46
N LYS A 122 -11.66 -8.56 -9.20
CA LYS A 122 -12.91 -9.21 -8.76
C LYS A 122 -14.11 -8.27 -8.88
N ALA A 123 -13.95 -7.00 -8.53
CA ALA A 123 -15.01 -5.99 -8.66
C ALA A 123 -15.43 -5.82 -10.12
N THR A 124 -14.47 -5.65 -11.03
CA THR A 124 -14.76 -5.54 -12.48
C THR A 124 -15.48 -6.79 -13.02
N LYS A 125 -15.09 -7.98 -12.57
CA LYS A 125 -15.80 -9.22 -12.95
C LYS A 125 -17.24 -9.23 -12.43
N ALA A 126 -17.45 -8.85 -11.17
CA ALA A 126 -18.78 -8.78 -10.58
C ALA A 126 -19.68 -7.75 -11.30
N GLU A 127 -19.14 -6.59 -11.67
CA GLU A 127 -19.83 -5.57 -12.47
C GLU A 127 -20.27 -6.13 -13.84
N ALA A 128 -19.40 -6.87 -14.52
CA ALA A 128 -19.73 -7.51 -15.79
C ALA A 128 -20.84 -8.58 -15.64
N ASP A 129 -20.78 -9.39 -14.57
CA ASP A 129 -21.80 -10.40 -14.28
C ASP A 129 -23.16 -9.76 -13.97
N VAL A 130 -23.18 -8.66 -13.20
CA VAL A 130 -24.40 -7.88 -12.93
C VAL A 130 -24.99 -7.32 -14.22
N SER A 131 -24.18 -6.68 -15.06
CA SER A 131 -24.64 -6.11 -16.33
C SER A 131 -25.26 -7.18 -17.25
N LYS A 132 -24.65 -8.38 -17.30
CA LYS A 132 -25.20 -9.51 -18.05
C LYS A 132 -26.53 -10.00 -17.47
N ALA A 133 -26.65 -10.06 -16.15
CA ALA A 133 -27.89 -10.44 -15.49
C ALA A 133 -29.02 -9.43 -15.78
N GLU A 134 -28.72 -8.13 -15.75
CA GLU A 134 -29.68 -7.07 -16.10
C GLU A 134 -30.18 -7.18 -17.54
N GLN A 135 -29.28 -7.42 -18.50
CA GLN A 135 -29.66 -7.64 -19.90
C GLN A 135 -30.57 -8.87 -20.07
N ASN A 136 -30.26 -9.97 -19.38
CA ASN A 136 -31.08 -11.17 -19.41
C ASN A 136 -32.46 -10.92 -18.80
N LEU A 137 -32.53 -10.17 -17.70
CA LEU A 137 -33.79 -9.78 -17.07
C LEU A 137 -34.65 -8.92 -18.01
N GLN A 138 -34.06 -7.96 -18.72
CA GLN A 138 -34.80 -7.16 -19.71
C GLN A 138 -35.37 -8.02 -20.84
N LYS A 139 -34.56 -8.95 -21.39
CA LYS A 139 -35.03 -9.90 -22.40
C LYS A 139 -36.18 -10.77 -21.88
N ALA A 140 -36.11 -11.24 -20.65
CA ALA A 140 -37.17 -12.03 -20.03
C ALA A 140 -38.46 -11.22 -19.85
N LYS A 141 -38.36 -9.96 -19.42
CA LYS A 141 -39.51 -9.04 -19.32
C LYS A 141 -40.19 -8.82 -20.67
N GLN A 142 -39.42 -8.61 -21.73
CA GLN A 142 -39.97 -8.42 -23.07
C GLN A 142 -40.69 -9.68 -23.58
N LYS A 143 -40.10 -10.87 -23.38
CA LYS A 143 -40.76 -12.14 -23.71
C LYS A 143 -42.08 -12.32 -22.96
N LEU A 144 -42.11 -11.98 -21.67
CA LEU A 144 -43.32 -12.08 -20.86
C LEU A 144 -44.42 -11.14 -21.36
N GLN A 145 -44.07 -9.91 -21.77
CA GLN A 145 -45.03 -9.00 -22.38
C GLN A 145 -45.62 -9.55 -23.68
N ASN A 146 -44.78 -10.12 -24.56
CA ASN A 146 -45.26 -10.72 -25.81
C ASN A 146 -46.21 -11.90 -25.54
N ILE A 147 -45.85 -12.81 -24.63
CA ILE A 147 -46.71 -13.93 -24.23
C ILE A 147 -48.05 -13.43 -23.69
N LYS A 148 -48.04 -12.35 -22.87
CA LYS A 148 -49.26 -11.76 -22.35
C LYS A 148 -50.18 -11.28 -23.49
N SER A 149 -49.64 -10.58 -24.48
CA SER A 149 -50.40 -10.14 -25.66
C SER A 149 -50.91 -11.31 -26.51
N GLU A 150 -50.14 -12.38 -26.67
CA GLU A 150 -50.57 -13.60 -27.37
C GLU A 150 -51.73 -14.30 -26.63
N ILE A 151 -51.69 -14.35 -25.30
CA ILE A 151 -52.78 -14.88 -24.47
C ILE A 151 -54.05 -14.05 -24.65
N GLU A 152 -53.95 -12.71 -24.56
CA GLU A 152 -55.09 -11.80 -24.77
C GLU A 152 -55.70 -11.98 -26.17
N SER A 153 -54.88 -12.11 -27.20
CA SER A 153 -55.36 -12.39 -28.57
C SER A 153 -56.03 -13.76 -28.68
N THR A 154 -55.49 -14.78 -28.03
CA THR A 154 -56.05 -16.14 -28.04
C THR A 154 -57.40 -16.19 -27.33
N GLN A 155 -57.53 -15.48 -26.20
CA GLN A 155 -58.78 -15.35 -25.47
C GLN A 155 -59.88 -14.73 -26.34
N LYS A 156 -59.57 -13.62 -27.03
CA LYS A 156 -60.51 -12.99 -27.96
C LYS A 156 -60.95 -13.93 -29.10
N ASN A 157 -60.01 -14.66 -29.68
CA ASN A 157 -60.33 -15.64 -30.73
C ASN A 157 -61.25 -16.77 -30.21
N MET A 158 -61.03 -17.20 -28.96
CA MET A 158 -61.87 -18.22 -28.32
C MET A 158 -63.29 -17.72 -28.06
N GLU A 159 -63.45 -16.44 -27.66
CA GLU A 159 -64.77 -15.81 -27.53
C GLU A 159 -65.51 -15.77 -28.86
N ASN A 160 -64.85 -15.33 -29.94
CA ASN A 160 -65.46 -15.31 -31.28
C ASN A 160 -65.91 -16.71 -31.74
N LEU A 161 -65.05 -17.73 -31.56
CA LEU A 161 -65.41 -19.11 -31.92
C LEU A 161 -66.59 -19.64 -31.10
N LYS A 162 -66.71 -19.20 -29.84
CA LYS A 162 -67.85 -19.56 -29.00
C LYS A 162 -69.14 -18.94 -29.54
N GLU A 163 -69.12 -17.68 -29.95
CA GLU A 163 -70.26 -17.01 -30.58
C GLU A 163 -70.66 -17.68 -31.91
N GLU A 164 -69.69 -17.97 -32.78
CA GLU A 164 -69.92 -18.67 -34.05
C GLU A 164 -70.52 -20.08 -33.85
N ASN A 165 -70.08 -20.80 -32.81
CA ASN A 165 -70.61 -22.11 -32.47
C ASN A 165 -72.07 -22.04 -31.97
N GLU A 166 -72.42 -21.04 -31.16
CA GLU A 166 -73.82 -20.83 -30.74
C GLU A 166 -74.71 -20.46 -31.95
N GLN A 167 -74.25 -19.58 -32.83
CA GLN A 167 -74.96 -19.25 -34.07
C GLN A 167 -75.20 -20.49 -34.94
N THR A 168 -74.17 -21.34 -35.08
CA THR A 168 -74.27 -22.59 -35.84
C THR A 168 -75.30 -23.55 -35.23
N LYS A 169 -75.35 -23.66 -33.88
CA LYS A 169 -76.36 -24.47 -33.19
C LYS A 169 -77.77 -23.96 -33.47
N ASP A 170 -77.98 -22.64 -33.43
CA ASP A 170 -79.27 -22.03 -33.73
C ASP A 170 -79.72 -22.32 -35.17
N ASP A 171 -78.81 -22.21 -36.13
CA ASP A 171 -79.12 -22.48 -37.54
C ASP A 171 -79.41 -23.98 -37.78
N ILE A 172 -78.69 -24.89 -37.10
CA ILE A 172 -79.01 -26.33 -37.10
C ILE A 172 -80.42 -26.57 -36.54
N ASN A 173 -80.80 -25.91 -35.45
CA ASN A 173 -82.12 -26.07 -34.85
C ASN A 173 -83.23 -25.56 -35.78
N LYS A 174 -83.05 -24.40 -36.41
CA LYS A 174 -83.99 -23.89 -37.43
C LYS A 174 -84.14 -24.88 -38.60
N ALA A 175 -83.02 -25.39 -39.13
CA ALA A 175 -83.05 -26.37 -40.22
C ALA A 175 -83.78 -27.67 -39.84
N LYS A 176 -83.59 -28.15 -38.60
CA LYS A 176 -84.36 -29.30 -38.07
C LYS A 176 -85.85 -29.01 -38.03
N ASN A 177 -86.27 -27.85 -37.53
CA ASN A 177 -87.68 -27.47 -37.46
C ASN A 177 -88.29 -27.39 -38.87
N PHE A 178 -87.63 -26.71 -39.82
CA PHE A 178 -88.09 -26.65 -41.21
C PHE A 178 -88.22 -28.05 -41.84
N ARG A 179 -87.26 -28.95 -41.57
CA ARG A 179 -87.34 -30.33 -42.05
C ARG A 179 -88.56 -31.07 -41.49
N GLU A 180 -88.87 -30.92 -40.20
CA GLU A 180 -90.03 -31.55 -39.58
C GLU A 180 -91.36 -30.97 -40.09
N GLU A 181 -91.42 -29.66 -40.32
CA GLU A 181 -92.58 -29.01 -40.96
C GLU A 181 -92.80 -29.52 -42.38
N ALA A 182 -91.75 -29.57 -43.20
CA ALA A 182 -91.83 -30.09 -44.56
C ALA A 182 -92.28 -31.56 -44.60
N LYS A 183 -91.80 -32.40 -43.67
CA LYS A 183 -92.27 -33.78 -43.51
C LYS A 183 -93.76 -33.85 -43.19
N LYS A 184 -94.25 -33.04 -42.24
CA LYS A 184 -95.68 -32.99 -41.89
C LYS A 184 -96.53 -32.60 -43.10
N MET A 185 -96.14 -31.56 -43.83
CA MET A 185 -96.85 -31.13 -45.04
C MET A 185 -96.90 -32.24 -46.10
N LEU A 186 -95.81 -32.98 -46.29
CA LEU A 186 -95.74 -34.08 -47.25
C LEU A 186 -96.66 -35.24 -46.86
N ILE A 187 -96.71 -35.60 -45.57
CA ILE A 187 -97.63 -36.63 -45.05
C ILE A 187 -99.09 -36.18 -45.24
N ASP A 188 -99.42 -34.95 -44.89
CA ASP A 188 -100.78 -34.41 -45.02
C ASP A 188 -101.21 -34.28 -46.49
N GLY A 189 -100.26 -34.00 -47.40
CA GLY A 189 -100.49 -33.95 -48.84
C GLY A 189 -100.78 -35.33 -49.46
N ILE A 190 -100.16 -36.41 -48.96
CA ILE A 190 -100.43 -37.79 -49.41
C ILE A 190 -101.79 -38.31 -48.90
N ARG A 191 -102.35 -37.74 -47.83
CA ARG A 191 -103.57 -38.21 -47.17
C ARG A 191 -104.87 -37.62 -47.74
N ARG A 192 -104.79 -36.69 -48.70
CA ARG A 192 -105.92 -36.10 -49.42
C ARG A 192 -106.15 -36.81 -50.74
#